data_AF-A0A6J8EFQ8-F1
#
_entry.id   AF-A0A6J8EFQ8-F1
#
_cell.length_a   1.000
_cell.length_b   1.000
_cell.length_c   1.000
_cell.angle_alpha   90.00
_cell.angle_beta   90.00
_cell.angle_gamma   90.00
#
_symmetry.space_group_name_H-M   'P 1'
#
loop_
_entity.id
_entity.type
_entity.pdbx_description
1 polymer ?
#
loop_
_entity_poly.entity_id
_entity_poly.type
_entity_poly.pdbx_seq_one_letter_code
_entity_poly.pdbx_strand_id
1 'polypeptide(L)'
;MVKCRALKRLKDAPPSTPSKKQAILQHYMCVSPTAKQSLKRQSPSLSEKVLENMKGFIHETKQKRNSDARNAMHVISASVSGEKISKGEKSKAARKLGLQPRRLSGGQRIRTSVLRSEKSCYEFTKRKTRSDITSDETKKQAYDFWISPTVSHTSSNKTDVKRSRIGPNEYVSHQIHLLEKTQTEVFLDFKAKYPDFKISQRLFESYKPFFVMPVKQKHRNTCCCRQHIEVRILFKKCMEFRKNLHASNLDLTQENLPVFEHLNDICAETVCDKTALHAQCLNRSCKECGVEKLSFNDNELDTSRNARDIKWDKFEYTEINVKGRKTRTKLMLVSKKTKPGEMFNHFKSLLETFPAHQNRANWQSEQY
;
A
#
# COMPACT_ATOMS: atom_id res chain seq x y z
N MET A 1 61.09 -62.20 -39.47
CA MET A 1 60.25 -63.39 -39.16
C MET A 1 60.31 -63.87 -37.70
N VAL A 2 61.40 -63.67 -36.94
CA VAL A 2 61.51 -64.15 -35.53
C VAL A 2 60.49 -63.50 -34.56
N LYS A 3 60.20 -62.20 -34.73
CA LYS A 3 59.29 -61.42 -33.87
C LYS A 3 57.83 -61.93 -33.87
N CYS A 4 57.33 -62.41 -35.02
CA CYS A 4 55.95 -62.93 -35.13
C CYS A 4 55.79 -64.30 -34.47
N ARG A 5 56.84 -65.15 -34.43
CA ARG A 5 56.81 -66.43 -33.72
C ARG A 5 56.81 -66.25 -32.20
N ALA A 6 57.55 -65.25 -31.69
CA ALA A 6 57.56 -64.92 -30.26
C ALA A 6 56.20 -64.40 -29.75
N LEU A 7 55.51 -63.56 -30.52
CA LEU A 7 54.16 -63.07 -30.18
C LEU A 7 53.09 -64.16 -30.21
N LYS A 8 53.20 -65.15 -31.11
CA LYS A 8 52.31 -66.32 -31.12
C LYS A 8 52.51 -67.18 -29.87
N ARG A 9 53.76 -67.49 -29.51
CA ARG A 9 54.07 -68.21 -28.25
C ARG A 9 53.57 -67.49 -26.99
N LEU A 10 53.55 -66.16 -26.98
CA LEU A 10 53.03 -65.37 -25.86
C LEU A 10 51.49 -65.40 -25.74
N LYS A 11 50.79 -65.61 -26.86
CA LYS A 11 49.34 -65.83 -26.88
C LYS A 11 48.98 -67.22 -26.38
N ASP A 12 49.78 -68.22 -26.76
CA ASP A 12 49.52 -69.62 -26.41
C ASP A 12 49.88 -69.92 -24.94
N ALA A 13 50.88 -69.24 -24.37
CA ALA A 13 51.25 -69.34 -22.96
C ALA A 13 51.53 -67.95 -22.34
N PRO A 14 50.50 -67.24 -21.87
CA PRO A 14 50.67 -65.91 -21.30
C PRO A 14 51.31 -65.96 -19.89
N PRO A 15 52.20 -65.02 -19.53
CA PRO A 15 52.79 -64.99 -18.19
C PRO A 15 51.72 -64.71 -17.12
N SER A 16 51.84 -65.37 -15.97
CA SER A 16 50.81 -65.36 -14.91
C SER A 16 50.62 -64.01 -14.23
N THR A 17 51.63 -63.14 -14.22
CA THR A 17 51.57 -61.84 -13.54
C THR A 17 51.23 -60.69 -14.49
N PRO A 18 50.26 -59.81 -14.15
CA PRO A 18 49.82 -58.69 -14.99
C PRO A 18 50.94 -57.71 -15.35
N SER A 19 51.88 -57.48 -14.42
CA SER A 19 53.01 -56.55 -14.61
C SER A 19 53.98 -57.03 -15.71
N LYS A 20 54.28 -58.34 -15.77
CA LYS A 20 55.11 -58.90 -16.84
C LYS A 20 54.39 -58.86 -18.20
N LYS A 21 53.07 -59.07 -18.24
CA LYS A 21 52.27 -58.88 -19.48
C LYS A 21 52.35 -57.45 -20.00
N GLN A 22 52.21 -56.47 -19.12
CA GLN A 22 52.23 -55.04 -19.48
C GLN A 22 53.62 -54.58 -19.95
N ALA A 23 54.69 -55.04 -19.28
CA ALA A 23 56.07 -54.73 -19.68
C ALA A 23 56.40 -55.27 -21.08
N ILE A 24 55.97 -56.49 -21.40
CA ILE A 24 56.18 -57.10 -22.72
C ILE A 24 55.35 -56.36 -23.78
N LEU A 25 54.08 -56.05 -23.52
CA LEU A 25 53.26 -55.26 -24.45
C LEU A 25 53.83 -53.87 -24.70
N GLN A 26 54.32 -53.17 -23.67
CA GLN A 26 55.00 -51.88 -23.85
C GLN A 26 56.27 -51.99 -24.69
N HIS A 27 57.08 -53.04 -24.47
CA HIS A 27 58.33 -53.21 -25.20
C HIS A 27 58.12 -53.57 -26.69
N TYR A 28 57.00 -54.21 -27.02
CA TYR A 28 56.67 -54.59 -28.40
C TYR A 28 55.77 -53.58 -29.12
N MET A 29 54.92 -52.81 -28.41
CA MET A 29 54.01 -51.82 -29.02
C MET A 29 54.60 -50.40 -29.10
N CYS A 30 55.59 -50.04 -28.30
CA CYS A 30 56.16 -48.69 -28.30
C CYS A 30 57.56 -48.65 -28.92
N VAL A 31 57.63 -48.61 -30.26
CA VAL A 31 58.92 -48.46 -30.97
C VAL A 31 59.19 -47.02 -31.42
N SER A 32 58.25 -46.07 -31.31
CA SER A 32 58.53 -44.67 -31.70
C SER A 32 58.61 -43.70 -30.51
N PRO A 33 59.61 -42.80 -30.48
CA PRO A 33 59.67 -41.67 -29.53
C PRO A 33 58.40 -40.82 -29.56
N THR A 34 57.77 -40.75 -30.73
CA THR A 34 56.50 -40.08 -31.00
C THR A 34 55.35 -40.64 -30.16
N ALA A 35 55.25 -41.96 -30.01
CA ALA A 35 54.20 -42.60 -29.21
C ALA A 35 54.32 -42.28 -27.70
N LYS A 36 55.55 -42.17 -27.19
CA LYS A 36 55.82 -41.73 -25.81
C LYS A 36 55.47 -40.25 -25.60
N GLN A 37 55.66 -39.40 -26.61
CA GLN A 37 55.35 -37.97 -26.53
C GLN A 37 53.84 -37.68 -26.60
N SER A 38 53.06 -38.50 -27.31
CA SER A 38 51.59 -38.45 -27.29
C SER A 38 50.97 -38.83 -25.94
N LEU A 39 51.62 -39.71 -25.17
CA LEU A 39 51.15 -40.08 -23.82
C LEU A 39 51.42 -38.98 -22.77
N LYS A 40 52.51 -38.19 -22.92
CA LYS A 40 52.76 -37.02 -22.05
C LYS A 40 51.77 -35.87 -22.24
N ARG A 41 50.99 -35.84 -23.33
CA ARG A 41 49.94 -34.83 -23.60
C ARG A 41 48.61 -35.07 -22.87
N GLN A 42 48.51 -36.07 -21.98
CA GLN A 42 47.23 -36.44 -21.34
C GLN A 42 46.88 -35.65 -20.07
N SER A 43 47.64 -34.62 -19.68
CA SER A 43 47.14 -33.69 -18.67
C SER A 43 46.25 -32.63 -19.36
N PRO A 44 44.97 -32.49 -18.97
CA PRO A 44 44.10 -31.51 -19.60
C PRO A 44 44.69 -30.12 -19.41
N SER A 45 44.78 -29.38 -20.51
CA SER A 45 45.28 -28.02 -20.53
C SER A 45 44.47 -27.15 -19.56
N LEU A 46 45.09 -26.08 -19.02
CA LEU A 46 44.40 -25.13 -18.15
C LEU A 46 43.08 -24.64 -18.79
N SER A 47 43.09 -24.42 -20.11
CA SER A 47 41.91 -24.07 -20.91
C SER A 47 40.79 -25.11 -20.84
N GLU A 48 41.10 -26.40 -20.87
CA GLU A 48 40.10 -27.47 -20.79
C GLU A 48 39.50 -27.58 -19.40
N LYS A 49 40.32 -27.44 -18.34
CA LYS A 49 39.83 -27.41 -16.96
C LYS A 49 38.89 -26.22 -16.71
N VAL A 50 39.24 -25.04 -17.22
CA VAL A 50 38.38 -23.84 -17.13
C VAL A 50 37.07 -24.05 -17.89
N LEU A 51 37.12 -24.64 -19.09
CA LEU A 51 35.91 -24.92 -19.87
C LEU A 51 34.98 -25.90 -19.14
N GLU A 52 35.52 -26.94 -18.51
CA GLU A 52 34.72 -27.92 -17.78
C GLU A 52 34.07 -27.30 -16.53
N ASN A 53 34.80 -26.47 -15.78
CA ASN A 53 34.23 -25.71 -14.67
C ASN A 53 33.12 -24.75 -15.14
N MET A 54 33.30 -24.06 -16.27
CA MET A 54 32.26 -23.18 -16.83
C MET A 54 31.01 -23.97 -17.24
N LYS A 55 31.16 -25.18 -17.81
CA LYS A 55 30.01 -26.04 -18.12
C LYS A 55 29.26 -26.45 -16.86
N GLY A 56 29.99 -26.88 -15.82
CA GLY A 56 29.41 -27.23 -14.52
C GLY A 56 28.60 -26.07 -13.93
N PHE A 57 29.19 -24.88 -13.90
CA PHE A 57 28.54 -23.68 -13.41
C PHE A 57 27.29 -23.29 -14.23
N ILE A 58 27.36 -23.38 -15.56
CA ILE A 58 26.20 -23.16 -16.44
C ILE A 58 25.08 -24.17 -16.16
N HIS A 59 25.44 -25.43 -15.94
CA HIS A 59 24.49 -26.49 -15.68
C HIS A 59 23.75 -26.26 -14.35
N GLU A 60 24.48 -26.00 -13.26
CA GLU A 60 23.90 -25.66 -11.95
C GLU A 60 23.02 -24.42 -12.01
N THR A 61 23.47 -23.37 -12.71
CA THR A 61 22.72 -22.13 -12.84
C THR A 61 21.42 -22.34 -13.64
N LYS A 62 21.41 -23.23 -14.64
CA LYS A 62 20.18 -23.59 -15.37
C LYS A 62 19.17 -24.34 -14.52
N GLN A 63 19.62 -25.14 -13.55
CA GLN A 63 18.72 -25.86 -12.64
C GLN A 63 17.99 -24.93 -11.67
N LYS A 64 18.61 -23.81 -11.30
CA LYS A 64 18.00 -22.79 -10.43
C LYS A 64 16.99 -21.95 -11.23
N ARG A 65 15.70 -22.00 -10.86
CA ARG A 65 14.59 -21.31 -11.57
C ARG A 65 14.21 -19.93 -10.99
N ASN A 66 15.12 -19.24 -10.29
CA ASN A 66 14.85 -17.90 -9.72
C ASN A 66 15.25 -16.74 -10.66
N SER A 67 14.97 -15.49 -10.27
CA SER A 67 15.39 -14.28 -10.99
C SER A 67 16.91 -14.18 -11.07
N ASP A 68 17.59 -14.52 -9.98
CA ASP A 68 19.02 -14.27 -9.81
C ASP A 68 19.84 -15.23 -10.66
N ALA A 69 19.42 -16.48 -10.81
CA ALA A 69 20.02 -17.43 -11.74
C ALA A 69 19.85 -16.99 -13.20
N ARG A 70 18.73 -16.33 -13.55
CA ARG A 70 18.57 -15.75 -14.89
C ARG A 70 19.55 -14.59 -15.10
N ASN A 71 19.72 -13.73 -14.10
CA ASN A 71 20.69 -12.63 -14.14
C ASN A 71 22.13 -13.17 -14.23
N ALA A 72 22.49 -14.17 -13.43
CA ALA A 72 23.78 -14.86 -13.50
C ALA A 72 24.03 -15.44 -14.90
N MET A 73 23.02 -16.06 -15.53
CA MET A 73 23.13 -16.53 -16.92
C MET A 73 23.36 -15.39 -17.93
N HIS A 74 22.81 -14.20 -17.70
CA HIS A 74 23.08 -13.02 -18.51
C HIS A 74 24.54 -12.56 -18.36
N VAL A 75 25.06 -12.52 -17.13
CA VAL A 75 26.48 -12.20 -16.86
C VAL A 75 27.40 -13.20 -17.52
N ILE A 76 27.18 -14.51 -17.32
CA ILE A 76 27.99 -15.57 -17.95
C ILE A 76 28.00 -15.42 -19.47
N SER A 77 26.84 -15.19 -20.07
CA SER A 77 26.72 -15.02 -21.52
C SER A 77 27.46 -13.78 -22.01
N ALA A 78 27.42 -12.67 -21.26
CA ALA A 78 28.11 -11.43 -21.59
C ALA A 78 29.64 -11.52 -21.40
N SER A 79 30.11 -12.27 -20.40
CA SER A 79 31.53 -12.51 -20.16
C SER A 79 32.17 -13.34 -21.27
N VAL A 80 31.47 -14.37 -21.74
CA VAL A 80 31.96 -15.24 -22.82
C VAL A 80 31.93 -14.52 -24.18
N SER A 81 30.99 -13.62 -24.43
CA SER A 81 30.68 -13.17 -25.80
C SER A 81 31.53 -12.00 -26.32
N GLY A 82 32.68 -11.70 -25.71
CA GLY A 82 33.49 -10.50 -25.97
C GLY A 82 33.95 -10.28 -27.42
N GLU A 83 34.53 -9.10 -27.65
CA GLU A 83 34.90 -8.60 -28.99
C GLU A 83 35.93 -9.46 -29.73
N LYS A 84 36.74 -10.24 -29.00
CA LYS A 84 37.72 -11.16 -29.57
C LYS A 84 37.12 -12.40 -30.23
N ILE A 85 35.83 -12.68 -30.04
CA ILE A 85 35.18 -13.85 -30.64
C ILE A 85 34.43 -13.42 -31.91
N SER A 86 34.90 -13.89 -33.06
CA SER A 86 34.23 -13.65 -34.35
C SER A 86 32.84 -14.29 -34.42
N LYS A 87 31.98 -13.85 -35.35
CA LYS A 87 30.62 -14.39 -35.51
C LYS A 87 30.61 -15.92 -35.72
N GLY A 88 31.57 -16.46 -36.47
CA GLY A 88 31.68 -17.91 -36.73
C GLY A 88 32.15 -18.71 -35.51
N GLU A 89 32.99 -18.12 -34.66
CA GLU A 89 33.51 -18.76 -33.44
C GLU A 89 32.48 -18.79 -32.30
N LYS A 90 31.50 -17.89 -32.30
CA LYS A 90 30.41 -17.88 -31.30
C LYS A 90 29.62 -19.19 -31.31
N SER A 91 29.32 -19.74 -32.48
CA SER A 91 28.62 -21.02 -32.58
C SER A 91 29.46 -22.18 -32.03
N LYS A 92 30.79 -22.15 -32.26
CA LYS A 92 31.72 -23.16 -31.72
C LYS A 92 31.86 -23.03 -30.20
N ALA A 93 32.01 -21.81 -29.68
CA ALA A 93 32.07 -21.53 -28.25
C ALA A 93 30.76 -21.92 -27.53
N ALA A 94 29.60 -21.61 -28.12
CA ALA A 94 28.30 -21.97 -27.57
C ALA A 94 28.15 -23.50 -27.46
N ARG A 95 28.52 -24.24 -28.50
CA ARG A 95 28.51 -25.71 -28.49
C ARG A 95 29.44 -26.28 -27.42
N LYS A 96 30.67 -25.76 -27.31
CA LYS A 96 31.63 -26.16 -26.26
C LYS A 96 31.12 -25.91 -24.84
N LEU A 97 30.28 -24.89 -24.63
CA LEU A 97 29.72 -24.53 -23.32
C LEU A 97 28.31 -25.10 -23.07
N GLY A 98 27.75 -25.90 -23.98
CA GLY A 98 26.38 -26.41 -23.87
C GLY A 98 25.31 -25.30 -23.88
N LEU A 99 25.55 -24.21 -24.60
CA LEU A 99 24.65 -23.07 -24.75
C LEU A 99 24.09 -23.00 -26.17
N GLN A 100 22.90 -22.41 -26.31
CA GLN A 100 22.37 -22.05 -27.62
C GLN A 100 23.15 -20.85 -28.19
N PRO A 101 23.55 -20.85 -29.48
CA PRO A 101 24.28 -19.74 -30.10
C PRO A 101 23.59 -18.38 -29.97
N ARG A 102 22.24 -18.36 -29.96
CA ARG A 102 21.43 -17.16 -29.72
C ARG A 102 21.70 -16.52 -28.36
N ARG A 103 22.02 -17.32 -27.34
CA ARG A 103 22.31 -16.82 -25.98
C ARG A 103 23.64 -16.06 -25.91
N LEU A 104 24.68 -16.49 -26.62
CA LEU A 104 25.91 -15.71 -26.75
C LEU A 104 25.71 -14.43 -27.58
N SER A 105 24.87 -14.49 -28.62
CA SER A 105 24.50 -13.29 -29.38
C SER A 105 23.76 -12.25 -28.51
N GLY A 106 22.87 -12.72 -27.62
CA GLY A 106 22.22 -11.88 -26.61
C GLY A 106 23.20 -11.35 -25.55
N GLY A 107 24.13 -12.19 -25.11
CA GLY A 107 25.22 -11.82 -24.20
C GLY A 107 26.07 -10.68 -24.74
N GLN A 108 26.42 -10.69 -26.02
CA GLN A 108 27.16 -9.59 -26.64
C GLN A 108 26.37 -8.28 -26.63
N ARG A 109 25.06 -8.30 -26.86
CA ARG A 109 24.20 -7.10 -26.78
C ARG A 109 24.16 -6.54 -25.36
N ILE A 110 24.08 -7.42 -24.35
CA ILE A 110 24.12 -7.02 -22.94
C ILE A 110 25.49 -6.42 -22.62
N ARG A 111 26.57 -7.08 -23.02
CA ARG A 111 27.95 -6.60 -22.85
C ARG A 111 28.14 -5.21 -23.47
N THR A 112 27.75 -5.01 -24.72
CA THR A 112 27.89 -3.70 -25.38
C THR A 112 27.02 -2.64 -24.74
N SER A 113 25.82 -2.99 -24.27
CA SER A 113 24.95 -2.05 -23.56
C SER A 113 25.55 -1.62 -22.22
N VAL A 114 26.11 -2.55 -21.45
CA VAL A 114 26.72 -2.28 -20.13
C VAL A 114 28.01 -1.48 -20.25
N LEU A 115 28.86 -1.82 -21.24
CA LEU A 115 30.12 -1.11 -21.48
C LEU A 115 29.91 0.30 -22.07
N ARG A 116 28.78 0.55 -22.74
CA ARG A 116 28.44 1.86 -23.32
C ARG A 116 27.52 2.72 -22.44
N SER A 117 26.97 2.17 -21.35
CA SER A 117 26.10 2.91 -20.43
C SER A 117 26.90 3.50 -19.27
N GLU A 118 26.55 4.70 -18.83
CA GLU A 118 27.13 5.35 -17.63
C GLU A 118 27.00 4.50 -16.35
N LYS A 119 25.98 3.63 -16.28
CA LYS A 119 25.78 2.67 -15.19
C LYS A 119 26.25 1.29 -15.64
N SER A 120 27.52 0.98 -15.42
CA SER A 120 28.16 -0.30 -15.80
C SER A 120 27.74 -1.48 -14.91
N CYS A 121 26.46 -1.86 -14.93
CA CYS A 121 25.93 -2.96 -14.12
C CYS A 121 25.29 -4.05 -15.01
N TYR A 122 25.82 -5.28 -14.92
CA TYR A 122 25.28 -6.44 -15.64
C TYR A 122 23.93 -6.93 -15.09
N GLU A 123 23.56 -6.55 -13.87
CA GLU A 123 22.28 -6.90 -13.25
C GLU A 123 21.15 -5.97 -13.70
N PHE A 124 21.48 -4.80 -14.25
CA PHE A 124 20.52 -3.76 -14.58
C PHE A 124 20.16 -3.75 -16.06
N THR A 125 19.63 -4.87 -16.57
CA THR A 125 18.96 -4.85 -17.87
C THR A 125 17.55 -4.29 -17.68
N LYS A 126 17.35 -2.98 -17.89
CA LYS A 126 15.99 -2.42 -17.97
C LYS A 126 15.24 -3.22 -19.05
N ARG A 127 14.22 -4.00 -18.66
CA ARG A 127 13.32 -4.61 -19.65
C ARG A 127 12.77 -3.48 -20.50
N LYS A 128 12.82 -3.64 -21.82
CA LYS A 128 12.12 -2.70 -22.72
C LYS A 128 10.66 -2.66 -22.28
N THR A 129 10.22 -1.49 -21.84
CA THR A 129 8.81 -1.22 -21.58
C THR A 129 8.06 -1.46 -22.88
N ARG A 130 6.92 -2.15 -22.78
CA ARG A 130 6.08 -2.45 -23.94
C ARG A 130 5.52 -1.11 -24.47
N SER A 131 5.44 -0.95 -25.79
CA SER A 131 5.10 0.33 -26.43
C SER A 131 3.63 0.76 -26.25
N ASP A 132 2.78 -0.14 -25.78
CA ASP A 132 1.39 0.08 -25.37
C ASP A 132 1.27 0.64 -23.95
N ILE A 133 2.38 0.81 -23.22
CA ILE A 133 2.34 1.34 -21.87
C ILE A 133 1.96 2.82 -21.93
N THR A 134 0.95 3.20 -21.16
CA THR A 134 0.49 4.59 -21.04
C THR A 134 1.68 5.49 -20.70
N SER A 135 1.75 6.66 -21.35
CA SER A 135 2.80 7.63 -21.08
C SER A 135 2.82 8.00 -19.59
N ASP A 136 4.01 8.29 -19.05
CA ASP A 136 4.13 8.68 -17.64
C ASP A 136 3.43 10.02 -17.36
N GLU A 137 3.27 10.87 -18.37
CA GLU A 137 2.48 12.11 -18.29
C GLU A 137 1.00 11.82 -18.07
N THR A 138 0.42 10.88 -18.82
CA THR A 138 -0.97 10.47 -18.65
C THR A 138 -1.21 9.86 -17.27
N LYS A 139 -0.25 9.08 -16.76
CA LYS A 139 -0.34 8.52 -15.40
C LYS A 139 -0.36 9.63 -14.36
N LYS A 140 0.52 10.61 -14.50
CA LYS A 140 0.61 11.75 -13.58
C LYS A 140 -0.67 12.59 -13.63
N GLN A 141 -1.20 12.88 -14.80
CA GLN A 141 -2.46 13.61 -14.94
C GLN A 141 -3.65 12.86 -14.33
N ALA A 142 -3.75 11.54 -14.54
CA ALA A 142 -4.80 10.75 -13.90
C ALA A 142 -4.65 10.78 -12.37
N TYR A 143 -3.41 10.66 -11.86
CA TYR A 143 -3.10 10.76 -10.43
C TYR A 143 -3.47 12.13 -9.85
N ASP A 144 -3.09 13.21 -10.50
CA ASP A 144 -3.38 14.58 -10.09
C ASP A 144 -4.89 14.87 -10.14
N PHE A 145 -5.59 14.30 -11.12
CA PHE A 145 -7.05 14.43 -11.22
C PHE A 145 -7.77 13.77 -10.06
N TRP A 146 -7.33 12.59 -9.60
CA TRP A 146 -7.89 11.94 -8.40
C TRP A 146 -7.76 12.81 -7.14
N ILE A 147 -6.69 13.60 -7.04
CA ILE A 147 -6.39 14.46 -5.88
C ILE A 147 -7.06 15.83 -6.02
N SER A 148 -7.57 16.17 -7.20
CA SER A 148 -8.18 17.45 -7.47
C SER A 148 -9.33 17.75 -6.49
N PRO A 149 -9.44 18.99 -5.97
CA PRO A 149 -10.51 19.36 -5.01
C PRO A 149 -11.92 19.13 -5.54
N THR A 150 -12.10 19.11 -6.87
CA THR A 150 -13.39 18.84 -7.51
C THR A 150 -13.80 17.36 -7.46
N VAL A 151 -12.83 16.47 -7.22
CA VAL A 151 -13.01 15.01 -7.23
C VAL A 151 -12.93 14.46 -5.82
N SER A 152 -11.89 14.81 -5.07
CA SER A 152 -11.70 14.38 -3.69
C SER A 152 -11.21 15.51 -2.80
N HIS A 153 -11.67 15.49 -1.55
CA HIS A 153 -11.24 16.45 -0.53
C HIS A 153 -10.59 15.74 0.66
N THR A 154 -9.66 16.42 1.34
CA THR A 154 -9.02 15.89 2.55
C THR A 154 -10.00 15.77 3.70
N SER A 155 -9.93 14.67 4.46
CA SER A 155 -10.66 14.58 5.73
C SER A 155 -10.24 15.70 6.67
N SER A 156 -11.21 16.34 7.32
CA SER A 156 -10.96 17.40 8.31
C SER A 156 -10.33 16.87 9.59
N ASN A 157 -10.39 15.55 9.84
CA ASN A 157 -9.90 14.95 11.05
C ASN A 157 -8.42 14.55 10.92
N LYS A 158 -7.55 15.08 11.81
CA LYS A 158 -6.11 14.78 11.80
C LYS A 158 -5.79 13.30 12.08
N THR A 159 -6.70 12.56 12.72
CA THR A 159 -6.50 11.13 12.98
C THR A 159 -6.78 10.26 11.75
N ASP A 160 -7.43 10.81 10.71
CA ASP A 160 -7.79 10.09 9.50
C ASP A 160 -6.58 10.00 8.56
N VAL A 161 -5.66 9.08 8.89
CA VAL A 161 -4.42 8.83 8.15
C VAL A 161 -4.44 7.41 7.60
N LYS A 162 -4.08 7.26 6.32
CA LYS A 162 -3.87 5.97 5.67
C LYS A 162 -2.38 5.70 5.52
N ARG A 163 -1.95 4.47 5.84
CA ARG A 163 -0.57 4.02 5.67
C ARG A 163 -0.48 3.00 4.54
N SER A 164 0.54 3.14 3.70
CA SER A 164 0.93 2.15 2.70
C SER A 164 2.37 1.71 2.93
N ARG A 165 2.66 0.44 2.74
CA ARG A 165 4.00 -0.14 2.89
C ARG A 165 4.78 0.02 1.59
N ILE A 166 5.96 0.64 1.65
CA ILE A 166 6.85 0.82 0.49
C ILE A 166 8.00 -0.19 0.51
N GLY A 167 8.43 -0.59 1.71
CA GLY A 167 9.54 -1.53 1.89
C GLY A 167 9.41 -2.37 3.17
N PRO A 168 10.42 -3.17 3.51
CA PRO A 168 10.54 -3.82 4.82
C PRO A 168 10.52 -2.77 5.94
N ASN A 169 9.49 -2.79 6.79
CA ASN A 169 9.28 -1.85 7.90
C ASN A 169 9.19 -0.35 7.54
N GLU A 170 9.15 0.00 6.25
CA GLU A 170 8.99 1.38 5.78
C GLU A 170 7.56 1.63 5.30
N TYR A 171 6.95 2.68 5.87
CA TYR A 171 5.56 3.05 5.61
C TYR A 171 5.46 4.53 5.27
N VAL A 172 4.63 4.85 4.27
CA VAL A 172 4.21 6.22 4.00
C VAL A 172 2.80 6.44 4.51
N SER A 173 2.66 7.45 5.37
CA SER A 173 1.41 7.95 5.90
C SER A 173 0.91 9.14 5.08
N HIS A 174 -0.36 9.13 4.69
CA HIS A 174 -1.01 10.26 4.04
C HIS A 174 -2.38 10.51 4.67
N GLN A 175 -2.81 11.77 4.72
CA GLN A 175 -4.18 12.11 5.12
C GLN A 175 -5.17 11.49 4.14
N ILE A 176 -6.30 11.00 4.65
CA ILE A 176 -7.33 10.39 3.80
C ILE A 176 -7.98 11.46 2.93
N HIS A 177 -8.07 11.18 1.63
CA HIS A 177 -8.91 11.92 0.71
C HIS A 177 -10.22 11.16 0.55
N LEU A 178 -11.32 11.86 0.76
CA LEU A 178 -12.68 11.32 0.67
C LEU A 178 -13.25 11.62 -0.71
N LEU A 179 -13.78 10.58 -1.34
CA LEU A 179 -14.41 10.60 -2.64
C LEU A 179 -15.93 10.51 -2.46
N GLU A 180 -16.64 11.58 -2.84
CA GLU A 180 -18.10 11.66 -2.75
C GLU A 180 -18.80 11.01 -3.94
N LYS A 181 -18.22 11.17 -5.13
CA LYS A 181 -18.70 10.59 -6.40
C LYS A 181 -18.35 9.12 -6.53
N THR A 182 -19.10 8.39 -7.36
CA THR A 182 -18.72 7.03 -7.73
C THR A 182 -17.47 7.04 -8.61
N GLN A 183 -16.69 5.96 -8.62
CA GLN A 183 -15.47 5.90 -9.45
C GLN A 183 -15.79 6.03 -10.94
N THR A 184 -16.98 5.58 -11.35
CA THR A 184 -17.47 5.67 -12.71
C THR A 184 -17.82 7.11 -13.10
N GLU A 185 -18.49 7.87 -12.23
CA GLU A 185 -18.73 9.30 -12.43
C GLU A 185 -17.42 10.07 -12.57
N VAL A 186 -16.45 9.80 -11.69
CA VAL A 186 -15.12 10.44 -11.76
C VAL A 186 -14.43 10.15 -13.09
N PHE A 187 -14.57 8.93 -13.61
CA PHE A 187 -14.01 8.58 -14.91
C PHE A 187 -14.70 9.31 -16.07
N LEU A 188 -16.02 9.51 -15.99
CA LEU A 188 -16.77 10.31 -16.98
C LEU A 188 -16.34 11.79 -16.91
N ASP A 189 -16.19 12.35 -15.72
CA ASP A 189 -15.67 13.71 -15.51
C ASP A 189 -14.25 13.86 -16.07
N PHE A 190 -13.40 12.84 -15.88
CA PHE A 190 -12.04 12.81 -16.44
C PHE A 190 -12.07 12.86 -17.96
N LYS A 191 -12.91 12.02 -18.60
CA LYS A 191 -13.07 12.02 -20.06
C LYS A 191 -13.64 13.32 -20.60
N ALA A 192 -14.58 13.94 -19.89
CA ALA A 192 -15.14 15.23 -20.26
C ALA A 192 -14.07 16.34 -20.21
N LYS A 193 -13.20 16.31 -19.20
CA LYS A 193 -12.12 17.30 -19.04
C LYS A 193 -10.92 17.06 -19.95
N TYR A 194 -10.65 15.81 -20.30
CA TYR A 194 -9.48 15.37 -21.06
C TYR A 194 -9.88 14.42 -22.21
N PRO A 195 -10.60 14.91 -23.23
CA PRO A 195 -11.14 14.07 -24.31
C PRO A 195 -10.05 13.41 -25.17
N ASP A 196 -8.86 14.02 -25.27
CA ASP A 196 -7.74 13.52 -26.09
C ASP A 196 -7.09 12.26 -25.50
N PHE A 197 -7.28 12.01 -24.19
CA PHE A 197 -6.63 10.91 -23.50
C PHE A 197 -7.45 9.62 -23.62
N LYS A 198 -6.97 8.72 -24.48
CA LYS A 198 -7.55 7.38 -24.66
C LYS A 198 -7.12 6.43 -23.53
N ILE A 199 -7.79 6.54 -22.38
CA ILE A 199 -7.60 5.63 -21.24
C ILE A 199 -8.87 4.81 -20.97
N SER A 200 -8.68 3.52 -20.64
CA SER A 200 -9.79 2.66 -20.20
C SER A 200 -10.09 2.86 -18.72
N GLN A 201 -11.33 2.60 -18.31
CA GLN A 201 -11.77 2.81 -16.93
C GLN A 201 -10.92 2.01 -15.91
N ARG A 202 -10.69 0.71 -16.16
CA ARG A 202 -9.88 -0.12 -15.27
C ARG A 202 -8.45 0.40 -15.10
N LEU A 203 -7.87 0.96 -16.17
CA LEU A 203 -6.52 1.52 -16.11
C LEU A 203 -6.51 2.84 -15.34
N PHE A 204 -7.51 3.70 -15.53
CA PHE A 204 -7.69 4.92 -14.75
C PHE A 204 -7.87 4.63 -13.26
N GLU A 205 -8.69 3.64 -12.91
CA GLU A 205 -8.89 3.17 -11.53
C GLU A 205 -7.60 2.60 -10.92
N SER A 206 -6.74 1.98 -11.74
CA SER A 206 -5.43 1.49 -11.26
C SER A 206 -4.46 2.60 -10.85
N TYR A 207 -4.67 3.83 -11.36
CA TYR A 207 -3.88 5.02 -11.00
C TYR A 207 -4.44 5.77 -9.79
N LYS A 208 -5.50 5.26 -9.18
CA LYS A 208 -6.08 5.82 -7.96
C LYS A 208 -5.07 5.75 -6.79
N PRO A 209 -4.74 6.89 -6.15
CA PRO A 209 -3.87 6.89 -4.98
C PRO A 209 -4.45 6.06 -3.82
N PHE A 210 -3.60 5.37 -3.07
CA PHE A 210 -4.02 4.48 -1.97
C PHE A 210 -4.78 5.19 -0.83
N PHE A 211 -4.62 6.50 -0.70
CA PHE A 211 -5.24 7.32 0.33
C PHE A 211 -6.57 7.95 -0.10
N VAL A 212 -6.96 7.83 -1.38
CA VAL A 212 -8.28 8.25 -1.87
C VAL A 212 -9.28 7.12 -1.62
N MET A 213 -10.31 7.38 -0.82
CA MET A 213 -11.29 6.38 -0.41
C MET A 213 -12.72 6.89 -0.55
N PRO A 214 -13.70 6.01 -0.83
CA PRO A 214 -15.10 6.39 -0.80
C PRO A 214 -15.52 6.83 0.60
N VAL A 215 -16.46 7.79 0.67
CA VAL A 215 -17.06 8.22 1.93
C VAL A 215 -17.79 7.05 2.60
N LYS A 216 -17.45 6.78 3.86
CA LYS A 216 -18.15 5.84 4.74
C LYS A 216 -19.04 6.60 5.71
N GLN A 217 -20.03 5.94 6.31
CA GLN A 217 -20.93 6.57 7.30
C GLN A 217 -20.18 7.28 8.43
N LYS A 218 -19.09 6.70 8.93
CA LYS A 218 -18.25 7.33 9.96
C LYS A 218 -17.69 8.70 9.55
N HIS A 219 -17.41 8.91 8.26
CA HIS A 219 -16.89 10.16 7.73
C HIS A 219 -17.99 11.21 7.52
N ARG A 220 -19.25 10.76 7.38
CA ARG A 220 -20.44 11.65 7.38
C ARG A 220 -20.75 12.16 8.79
N ASN A 221 -20.38 11.39 9.82
CA ASN A 221 -20.66 11.72 11.21
C ASN A 221 -19.56 12.58 11.90
N THR A 222 -18.58 13.08 11.16
CA THR A 222 -17.41 13.81 11.69
C THR A 222 -17.41 15.28 11.29
N CYS A 223 -18.55 15.95 11.37
CA CYS A 223 -18.57 17.39 11.23
C CYS A 223 -17.86 18.04 12.44
N CYS A 224 -16.93 18.95 12.17
CA CYS A 224 -16.20 19.73 13.18
C CYS A 224 -16.75 21.16 13.31
N CYS A 225 -18.00 21.39 12.88
CA CYS A 225 -18.60 22.70 13.02
C CYS A 225 -18.81 23.03 14.52
N ARG A 226 -19.08 24.31 14.78
CA ARG A 226 -19.42 24.80 16.11
C ARG A 226 -20.52 23.97 16.77
N GLN A 227 -21.62 23.72 16.06
CA GLN A 227 -22.79 23.01 16.61
C GLN A 227 -22.42 21.58 17.02
N HIS A 228 -21.70 20.82 16.18
CA HIS A 228 -21.25 19.47 16.52
C HIS A 228 -20.28 19.42 17.69
N ILE A 229 -19.33 20.37 17.76
CA ILE A 229 -18.39 20.41 18.87
C ILE A 229 -19.11 20.74 20.18
N GLU A 230 -19.98 21.76 20.16
CA GLU A 230 -20.72 22.22 21.33
C GLU A 230 -21.66 21.14 21.87
N VAL A 231 -22.46 20.51 21.01
CA VAL A 231 -23.35 19.42 21.40
C VAL A 231 -22.57 18.22 21.95
N ARG A 232 -21.41 17.87 21.37
CA ARG A 232 -20.59 16.76 21.88
C ARG A 232 -19.98 17.05 23.25
N ILE A 233 -19.57 18.29 23.52
CA ILE A 233 -19.05 18.69 24.84
C ILE A 233 -20.17 18.62 25.88
N LEU A 234 -21.32 19.21 25.57
CA LEU A 234 -22.49 19.21 26.44
C LEU A 234 -23.05 17.82 26.70
N PHE A 235 -23.16 16.99 25.66
CA PHE A 235 -23.58 15.59 25.78
C PHE A 235 -22.74 14.85 26.81
N LYS A 236 -21.41 14.96 26.72
CA LYS A 236 -20.51 14.31 27.70
C LYS A 236 -20.77 14.80 29.12
N LYS A 237 -20.98 16.11 29.31
CA LYS A 237 -21.24 16.69 30.62
C LYS A 237 -22.62 16.32 31.19
N CYS A 238 -23.65 16.27 30.36
CA CYS A 238 -24.98 15.80 30.76
C CYS A 238 -24.94 14.31 31.16
N MET A 239 -24.27 13.46 30.36
CA MET A 239 -24.15 12.04 30.68
C MET A 239 -23.26 11.77 31.90
N GLU A 240 -22.20 12.57 32.11
CA GLU A 240 -21.39 12.54 33.33
C GLU A 240 -22.23 12.91 34.57
N PHE A 241 -23.09 13.92 34.45
CA PHE A 241 -24.03 14.29 35.51
C PHE A 241 -25.00 13.14 35.84
N ARG A 242 -25.62 12.52 34.82
CA ARG A 242 -26.47 11.33 35.00
C ARG A 242 -25.75 10.20 35.71
N LYS A 243 -24.54 9.85 35.25
CA LYS A 243 -23.72 8.80 35.87
C LYS A 243 -23.43 9.09 37.34
N ASN A 244 -23.15 10.35 37.68
CA ASN A 244 -22.89 10.75 39.06
C ASN A 244 -24.15 10.65 39.94
N LEU A 245 -25.32 10.99 39.40
CA LEU A 245 -26.60 10.80 40.10
C LEU A 245 -26.85 9.31 40.40
N HIS A 246 -26.72 8.44 39.39
CA HIS A 246 -26.85 6.99 39.57
C HIS A 246 -25.84 6.43 40.59
N ALA A 247 -24.58 6.87 40.55
CA ALA A 247 -23.55 6.42 41.49
C ALA A 247 -23.80 6.87 42.94
N SER A 248 -24.49 8.00 43.12
CA SER A 248 -24.77 8.57 44.44
C SER A 248 -26.00 7.97 45.15
N ASN A 249 -26.72 7.03 44.53
CA ASN A 249 -27.95 6.41 45.05
C ASN A 249 -28.99 7.42 45.59
N LEU A 250 -28.98 8.66 45.10
CA LEU A 250 -29.87 9.73 45.57
C LEU A 250 -31.31 9.59 45.05
N ASP A 251 -31.54 8.77 44.02
CA ASP A 251 -32.86 8.54 43.41
C ASP A 251 -33.23 7.04 43.48
N LEU A 252 -33.75 6.59 44.63
CA LEU A 252 -34.36 5.25 44.79
C LEU A 252 -35.83 5.19 44.34
N THR A 253 -36.40 6.30 43.86
CA THR A 253 -37.84 6.45 43.60
C THR A 253 -38.20 6.95 42.20
N GLN A 254 -37.24 7.31 41.33
CA GLN A 254 -37.51 7.68 39.93
C GLN A 254 -36.84 6.69 38.99
N GLU A 255 -37.58 6.26 37.96
CA GLU A 255 -37.18 5.27 36.96
C GLU A 255 -35.74 5.50 36.47
N ASN A 256 -34.93 4.44 36.41
CA ASN A 256 -33.55 4.49 35.93
C ASN A 256 -33.48 5.11 34.52
N LEU A 257 -33.24 6.43 34.47
CA LEU A 257 -33.10 7.13 33.19
C LEU A 257 -31.94 6.54 32.39
N PRO A 258 -32.09 6.35 31.08
CA PRO A 258 -31.03 5.84 30.24
C PRO A 258 -29.83 6.81 30.21
N VAL A 259 -28.64 6.24 30.43
CA VAL A 259 -27.36 6.89 30.17
C VAL A 259 -26.91 6.49 28.78
N PHE A 260 -26.92 7.45 27.86
CA PHE A 260 -26.55 7.21 26.47
C PHE A 260 -25.05 7.17 26.28
N GLU A 261 -24.58 6.21 25.47
CA GLU A 261 -23.17 6.15 25.06
C GLU A 261 -22.89 7.04 23.85
N HIS A 262 -23.86 7.19 22.96
CA HIS A 262 -23.71 7.98 21.74
C HIS A 262 -24.81 9.05 21.59
N LEU A 263 -24.41 10.21 21.07
CA LEU A 263 -25.32 11.33 20.78
C LEU A 263 -26.42 10.94 19.77
N ASN A 264 -26.12 10.00 18.88
CA ASN A 264 -27.09 9.48 17.91
C ASN A 264 -28.23 8.72 18.59
N ASP A 265 -28.00 8.11 19.75
CA ASP A 265 -29.02 7.35 20.47
C ASP A 265 -30.08 8.29 21.02
N ILE A 266 -29.65 9.42 21.62
CA ILE A 266 -30.54 10.51 22.02
C ILE A 266 -31.32 11.06 20.82
N CYS A 267 -30.64 11.29 19.69
CA CYS A 267 -31.31 11.79 18.50
C CYS A 267 -32.38 10.81 18.00
N ALA A 268 -32.10 9.51 18.04
CA ALA A 268 -33.03 8.47 17.63
C ALA A 268 -34.27 8.38 18.54
N GLU A 269 -34.12 8.62 19.85
CA GLU A 269 -35.28 8.67 20.77
C GLU A 269 -36.20 9.86 20.52
N THR A 270 -35.63 10.99 20.08
CA THR A 270 -36.41 12.19 19.81
C THR A 270 -37.15 12.16 18.46
N VAL A 271 -36.95 11.15 17.61
CA VAL A 271 -37.50 11.04 16.25
C VAL A 271 -38.54 9.90 16.18
N CYS A 272 -39.57 10.02 15.33
CA CYS A 272 -40.67 9.05 15.25
C CYS A 272 -40.23 7.65 14.80
N ASP A 273 -39.41 7.54 13.74
CA ASP A 273 -38.95 6.26 13.20
C ASP A 273 -37.45 6.09 13.38
N LYS A 274 -37.05 4.98 14.01
CA LYS A 274 -35.63 4.64 14.26
C LYS A 274 -34.89 4.18 12.99
N THR A 275 -35.62 3.83 11.93
CA THR A 275 -35.07 3.20 10.71
C THR A 275 -35.06 4.13 9.49
N ALA A 276 -35.99 5.10 9.39
CA ALA A 276 -36.07 6.05 8.29
C ALA A 276 -36.18 7.49 8.83
N LEU A 277 -35.11 8.27 8.65
CA LEU A 277 -35.07 9.67 9.06
C LEU A 277 -35.88 10.53 8.08
N HIS A 278 -37.18 10.68 8.33
CA HIS A 278 -38.04 11.59 7.55
C HIS A 278 -37.59 13.05 7.69
N ALA A 279 -37.54 13.80 6.58
CA ALA A 279 -37.11 15.20 6.56
C ALA A 279 -37.93 16.10 7.52
N GLN A 280 -39.23 15.83 7.65
CA GLN A 280 -40.11 16.56 8.57
C GLN A 280 -39.75 16.32 10.04
N CYS A 281 -39.32 15.09 10.40
CA CYS A 281 -38.85 14.79 11.75
C CYS A 281 -37.49 15.41 12.04
N LEU A 282 -36.58 15.39 11.05
CA LEU A 282 -35.28 16.06 11.17
C LEU A 282 -35.42 17.56 11.43
N ASN A 283 -36.42 18.19 10.81
CA ASN A 283 -36.72 19.62 10.94
C ASN A 283 -37.63 19.95 12.13
N ARG A 284 -38.01 18.96 12.93
CA ARG A 284 -38.96 19.11 14.05
C ARG A 284 -40.32 19.71 13.64
N SER A 285 -40.73 19.54 12.38
CA SER A 285 -42.04 19.98 11.90
C SER A 285 -43.14 18.93 12.13
N CYS A 286 -42.77 17.75 12.64
CA CYS A 286 -43.70 16.69 13.01
C CYS A 286 -44.19 16.88 14.45
N LYS A 287 -45.51 16.80 14.67
CA LYS A 287 -46.16 16.96 15.98
C LYS A 287 -45.85 15.84 16.96
N GLU A 288 -45.44 14.69 16.45
CA GLU A 288 -45.18 13.48 17.23
C GLU A 288 -43.70 13.28 17.54
N CYS A 289 -42.79 14.18 17.14
CA CYS A 289 -41.36 14.07 17.46
C CYS A 289 -40.88 15.35 18.15
N GLY A 290 -39.89 15.25 19.03
CA GLY A 290 -39.42 16.43 19.74
C GLY A 290 -38.45 16.10 20.86
N VAL A 291 -37.76 17.15 21.31
CA VAL A 291 -36.84 17.08 22.45
C VAL A 291 -37.60 16.92 23.76
N GLU A 292 -38.89 17.30 23.79
CA GLU A 292 -39.79 17.10 24.94
C GLU A 292 -40.11 15.63 25.25
N LYS A 293 -39.79 14.70 24.33
CA LYS A 293 -39.89 13.26 24.61
C LYS A 293 -38.77 12.74 25.50
N LEU A 294 -37.69 13.50 25.65
CA LEU A 294 -36.59 13.08 26.52
C LEU A 294 -37.05 13.19 27.97
N SER A 295 -36.87 12.09 28.70
CA SER A 295 -37.08 12.06 30.14
C SER A 295 -35.89 12.70 30.87
N PHE A 296 -36.21 13.58 31.82
CA PHE A 296 -35.25 14.30 32.67
C PHE A 296 -35.66 14.15 34.14
N ASN A 297 -34.68 14.06 35.03
CA ASN A 297 -34.94 14.07 36.47
C ASN A 297 -35.15 15.50 36.98
N ASP A 298 -35.83 15.65 38.11
CA ASP A 298 -36.02 16.95 38.76
C ASP A 298 -34.68 17.62 39.10
N ASN A 299 -33.69 16.82 39.48
CA ASN A 299 -32.31 17.25 39.72
C ASN A 299 -31.59 17.78 38.46
N GLU A 300 -31.99 17.34 37.27
CA GLU A 300 -31.45 17.81 35.99
C GLU A 300 -32.04 19.16 35.58
N LEU A 301 -33.30 19.41 35.97
CA LEU A 301 -34.03 20.65 35.67
C LEU A 301 -33.95 21.68 36.81
N ASP A 302 -33.26 21.35 37.90
CA ASP A 302 -33.13 22.24 39.05
C ASP A 302 -32.37 23.53 38.69
N THR A 303 -33.09 24.65 38.81
CA THR A 303 -32.59 26.03 38.64
C THR A 303 -32.61 26.80 39.97
N SER A 304 -32.94 26.14 41.07
CA SER A 304 -33.03 26.76 42.39
C SER A 304 -31.66 27.29 42.84
N ARG A 305 -31.68 28.31 43.71
CA ARG A 305 -30.45 28.88 44.29
C ARG A 305 -29.63 27.85 45.08
N ASN A 306 -30.30 26.81 45.59
CA ASN A 306 -29.70 25.76 46.42
C ASN A 306 -29.06 24.63 45.60
N ALA A 307 -29.33 24.56 44.29
CA ALA A 307 -28.75 23.58 43.39
C ALA A 307 -27.21 23.72 43.31
N ARG A 308 -26.48 22.60 43.13
CA ARG A 308 -25.02 22.64 42.99
C ARG A 308 -24.61 23.21 41.64
N ASP A 309 -23.62 24.10 41.64
CA ASP A 309 -23.09 24.67 40.40
C ASP A 309 -22.28 23.61 39.62
N ILE A 310 -22.53 23.53 38.32
CA ILE A 310 -21.81 22.67 37.37
C ILE A 310 -20.96 23.54 36.46
N LYS A 311 -19.72 23.09 36.21
CA LYS A 311 -18.83 23.68 35.22
C LYS A 311 -18.98 23.00 33.86
N TRP A 312 -19.30 23.76 32.83
CA TRP A 312 -19.44 23.30 31.44
C TRP A 312 -18.97 24.36 30.46
N ASP A 313 -18.70 23.97 29.21
CA ASP A 313 -18.13 24.86 28.21
C ASP A 313 -19.12 25.13 27.07
N LYS A 314 -19.13 26.36 26.55
CA LYS A 314 -19.93 26.74 25.36
C LYS A 314 -19.25 27.81 24.53
N PHE A 315 -19.65 27.94 23.27
CA PHE A 315 -19.08 28.96 22.40
C PHE A 315 -19.76 30.31 22.61
N GLU A 316 -18.98 31.33 22.97
CA GLU A 316 -19.44 32.72 23.09
C GLU A 316 -18.49 33.67 22.38
N TYR A 317 -19.06 34.77 21.87
CA TYR A 317 -18.27 35.87 21.36
C TYR A 317 -17.68 36.61 22.55
N THR A 318 -16.35 36.61 22.63
CA THR A 318 -15.59 37.29 23.68
C THR A 318 -14.76 38.40 23.06
N GLU A 319 -14.71 39.54 23.74
CA GLU A 319 -13.86 40.65 23.33
C GLU A 319 -12.43 40.38 23.75
N ILE A 320 -11.53 40.33 22.77
CA ILE A 320 -10.09 40.17 23.02
C ILE A 320 -9.41 41.49 22.73
N ASN A 321 -8.63 41.97 23.70
CA ASN A 321 -7.74 43.10 23.53
C ASN A 321 -6.55 42.69 22.65
N VAL A 322 -6.54 43.17 21.40
CA VAL A 322 -5.35 43.05 20.54
C VAL A 322 -4.42 44.21 20.90
N LYS A 323 -3.11 43.94 21.00
CA LYS A 323 -2.08 44.97 21.28
C LYS A 323 -2.35 46.22 20.43
N GLY A 324 -2.63 47.35 21.07
CA GLY A 324 -2.95 48.64 20.41
C GLY A 324 -4.41 49.09 20.45
N ARG A 325 -5.08 49.03 21.62
CA ARG A 325 -6.42 49.62 21.93
C ARG A 325 -7.60 49.19 21.04
N LYS A 326 -7.46 48.20 20.16
CA LYS A 326 -8.58 47.66 19.37
C LYS A 326 -9.07 46.35 19.98
N THR A 327 -10.31 46.34 20.49
CA THR A 327 -11.03 45.12 20.83
C THR A 327 -11.48 44.43 19.55
N ARG A 328 -11.30 43.11 19.47
CA ARG A 328 -11.91 42.28 18.42
C ARG A 328 -12.77 41.21 19.09
N THR A 329 -14.02 41.10 18.66
CA THR A 329 -14.91 40.01 19.06
C THR A 329 -14.45 38.72 18.40
N LYS A 330 -14.07 37.72 19.18
CA LYS A 330 -13.70 36.40 18.69
C LYS A 330 -14.60 35.35 19.34
N LEU A 331 -15.10 34.44 18.52
CA LEU A 331 -15.80 33.26 19.03
C LEU A 331 -14.79 32.35 19.73
N MET A 332 -14.98 32.12 21.02
CA MET A 332 -14.12 31.25 21.82
C MET A 332 -14.97 30.28 22.65
N LEU A 333 -14.37 29.15 22.99
CA LEU A 333 -14.95 28.21 23.95
C LEU A 333 -14.71 28.75 25.37
N VAL A 334 -15.78 29.06 26.09
CA VAL A 334 -15.75 29.66 27.43
C VAL A 334 -16.32 28.68 28.44
N SER A 335 -15.61 28.48 29.55
CA SER A 335 -16.12 27.72 30.69
C SER A 335 -17.08 28.55 31.51
N LYS A 336 -18.33 28.08 31.62
CA LYS A 336 -19.36 28.62 32.51
C LYS A 336 -19.50 27.77 33.77
N LYS A 337 -19.95 28.42 34.85
CA LYS A 337 -20.44 27.78 36.06
C LYS A 337 -21.90 28.17 36.20
N THR A 338 -22.82 27.23 36.04
CA THR A 338 -24.27 27.47 36.13
C THR A 338 -24.97 26.35 36.88
N LYS A 339 -26.27 26.49 37.11
CA LYS A 339 -27.11 25.41 37.61
C LYS A 339 -27.30 24.30 36.58
N PRO A 340 -27.62 23.05 36.99
CA PRO A 340 -27.87 21.94 36.09
C PRO A 340 -28.96 22.24 35.07
N GLY A 341 -30.09 22.83 35.52
CA GLY A 341 -31.21 23.18 34.65
C GLY A 341 -30.83 24.09 33.49
N GLU A 342 -29.94 25.06 33.70
CA GLU A 342 -29.46 25.94 32.63
C GLU A 342 -28.62 25.19 31.58
N MET A 343 -27.79 24.23 32.01
CA MET A 343 -27.00 23.40 31.11
C MET A 343 -27.91 22.48 30.28
N PHE A 344 -28.87 21.80 30.92
CA PHE A 344 -29.79 20.90 30.24
C PHE A 344 -30.73 21.64 29.29
N ASN A 345 -31.23 22.83 29.66
CA ASN A 345 -32.03 23.67 28.76
C ASN A 345 -31.24 24.12 27.53
N HIS A 346 -29.98 24.53 27.71
CA HIS A 346 -29.11 24.85 26.58
C HIS A 346 -28.84 23.63 25.70
N PHE A 347 -28.64 22.46 26.30
CA PHE A 347 -28.50 21.19 25.56
C PHE A 347 -29.76 20.84 24.76
N LYS A 348 -30.97 21.01 25.32
CA LYS A 348 -32.24 20.82 24.61
C LYS A 348 -32.33 21.70 23.36
N SER A 349 -32.02 22.99 23.49
CA SER A 349 -32.06 23.94 22.36
C SER A 349 -31.14 23.54 21.21
N LEU A 350 -29.99 22.94 21.50
CA LEU A 350 -29.10 22.45 20.47
C LEU A 350 -29.62 21.15 19.83
N LEU A 351 -30.24 20.25 20.60
CA LEU A 351 -30.84 19.01 20.09
C LEU A 351 -32.05 19.23 19.18
N GLU A 352 -32.69 20.39 19.24
CA GLU A 352 -33.75 20.75 18.29
C GLU A 352 -33.20 20.87 16.86
N THR A 353 -32.07 21.55 16.70
CA THR A 353 -31.47 21.85 15.40
C THR A 353 -30.46 20.78 14.93
N PHE A 354 -29.93 19.99 15.87
CA PHE A 354 -28.85 19.05 15.62
C PHE A 354 -29.20 17.91 14.63
N PRO A 355 -30.36 17.22 14.68
CA PRO A 355 -30.67 16.15 13.73
C PRO A 355 -30.72 16.61 12.28
N ALA A 356 -31.33 17.78 12.01
CA ALA A 356 -31.30 18.40 10.68
C ALA A 356 -29.85 18.72 10.27
N HIS A 357 -29.07 19.30 11.18
CA HIS A 357 -27.69 19.66 10.89
C HIS A 357 -26.76 18.46 10.63
N GLN A 358 -27.00 17.34 11.33
CA GLN A 358 -26.24 16.09 11.18
C GLN A 358 -26.54 15.37 9.86
N ASN A 359 -27.80 15.37 9.43
CA ASN A 359 -28.26 14.50 8.34
C ASN A 359 -28.51 15.22 7.01
N ARG A 360 -28.53 16.56 6.98
CA ARG A 360 -28.60 17.33 5.74
C ARG A 360 -27.23 17.43 5.09
N ALA A 361 -27.10 16.96 3.85
CA ALA A 361 -26.01 17.33 2.97
C ALA A 361 -26.38 18.61 2.20
N ASN A 362 -25.42 19.53 1.98
CA ASN A 362 -25.69 20.82 1.30
C ASN A 362 -26.38 20.66 -0.08
N TRP A 363 -26.16 19.57 -0.81
CA TRP A 363 -26.80 19.29 -2.10
C TRP A 363 -28.27 18.86 -1.99
N GLN A 364 -28.74 18.40 -0.81
CA GLN A 364 -30.16 18.07 -0.60
C GLN A 364 -31.03 19.32 -0.47
N SER A 365 -30.43 20.48 -0.19
CA SER A 365 -31.11 21.78 -0.19
C SER A 365 -31.55 22.20 -1.59
N GLU A 366 -30.91 21.67 -2.64
CA GLU A 366 -31.18 22.02 -4.05
C GLU A 366 -32.19 21.05 -4.70
N GLN A 367 -32.65 20.02 -3.98
CA GLN A 367 -33.61 19.03 -4.48
C GLN A 367 -35.06 19.29 -4.06
N TYR A 368 -35.32 20.35 -3.29
CA TYR A 368 -36.67 20.76 -2.87
C TYR A 368 -36.87 22.26 -3.00
#